data_AF-A0A9J7HH34-F1
#
_entry.id   AF-A0A9J7HH34-F1
#
_cell.length_a   1.000
_cell.length_b   1.000
_cell.length_c   1.000
_cell.angle_alpha   90.00
_cell.angle_beta   90.00
_cell.angle_gamma   90.00
#
_symmetry.space_group_name_H-M   'P 1'
#
loop_
_entity.id
_entity.type
_entity.pdbx_description
1 polymer ?
#
loop_
_entity_poly.entity_id
_entity_poly.type
_entity_poly.pdbx_seq_one_letter_code
_entity_poly.pdbx_strand_id
1 'polypeptide(L)'
;MEGRVEVYHDGQWGTVCDDNFDMNDAIVVCRQLGYGGAIGARWGAAFGEGSGPIWLDEVACAGFETNIEDCSHDGWGTHNCGHNEDAGVVCSGPTTEVPTTPRHVTFPTNTEVRSQTTSMHIPSSAQPTQRPTHPSQSTAYQTTRLAA
;
A
#
# COMPACT_ATOMS: atom_id res chain seq x y z
N MET A 1 11.92 -10.12 4.41
CA MET A 1 11.08 -10.80 3.39
C MET A 1 11.46 -10.20 2.06
N GLU A 2 11.76 -11.00 1.04
CA GLU A 2 12.33 -10.50 -0.22
C GLU A 2 11.84 -11.30 -1.42
N GLY A 3 11.89 -10.69 -2.60
CA GLY A 3 11.50 -11.33 -3.86
C GLY A 3 11.22 -10.33 -4.98
N ARG A 4 11.02 -10.87 -6.18
CA ARG A 4 10.52 -10.16 -7.36
C ARG A 4 9.10 -9.65 -7.10
N VAL A 5 8.82 -8.42 -7.48
CA VAL A 5 7.49 -7.81 -7.33
C VAL A 5 6.59 -8.29 -8.46
N GLU A 6 5.44 -8.86 -8.10
CA GLU A 6 4.40 -9.21 -9.07
C GLU A 6 3.08 -8.55 -8.69
N VAL A 7 2.37 -8.04 -9.70
CA VAL A 7 1.06 -7.38 -9.58
C VAL A 7 -0.01 -8.21 -10.31
N TYR A 8 -1.21 -8.29 -9.74
CA TYR A 8 -2.36 -8.96 -10.34
C TYR A 8 -3.24 -7.94 -11.05
N HIS A 9 -3.32 -8.05 -12.37
CA HIS A 9 -4.13 -7.17 -13.21
C HIS A 9 -4.78 -7.99 -14.33
N ASP A 10 -6.00 -7.64 -14.73
CA ASP A 10 -6.75 -8.31 -15.81
C ASP A 10 -6.75 -9.85 -15.75
N GLY A 11 -6.85 -10.39 -14.54
CA GLY A 11 -6.99 -11.83 -14.32
C GLY A 11 -5.67 -12.62 -14.27
N GLN A 12 -4.52 -11.95 -14.42
CA GLN A 12 -3.20 -12.60 -14.46
C GLN A 12 -2.13 -11.86 -13.66
N TRP A 13 -1.17 -12.62 -13.15
CA TRP A 13 0.02 -12.06 -12.52
C TRP A 13 1.01 -11.59 -13.59
N GLY A 14 1.64 -10.45 -13.35
CA GLY A 14 2.72 -9.91 -14.16
C GLY A 14 3.75 -9.20 -13.29
N THR A 15 4.90 -8.92 -13.87
CA THR A 15 6.05 -8.33 -13.16
C THR A 15 6.02 -6.80 -13.23
N VAL A 16 6.99 -6.16 -12.57
CA VAL A 16 7.21 -4.71 -12.61
C VAL A 16 8.61 -4.49 -13.16
N CYS A 17 8.76 -3.61 -14.15
CA CYS A 17 10.08 -3.23 -14.65
C CYS A 17 10.85 -2.41 -13.61
N ASP A 18 12.17 -2.51 -13.65
CA ASP A 18 13.09 -1.85 -12.74
C ASP A 18 13.56 -0.45 -13.20
N ASP A 19 13.13 -0.01 -14.40
CA ASP A 19 13.31 1.36 -14.88
C ASP A 19 12.60 2.35 -13.96
N ASN A 20 13.39 3.31 -13.46
CA ASN A 20 13.04 4.29 -12.42
C ASN A 20 12.59 3.67 -11.07
N PHE A 21 12.59 2.35 -10.91
CA PHE A 21 12.20 1.67 -9.68
C PHE A 21 13.18 1.97 -8.54
N ASP A 22 12.69 2.63 -7.48
CA ASP A 22 13.49 3.18 -6.41
C ASP A 22 13.03 2.73 -5.00
N MET A 23 13.61 3.37 -3.98
CA MET A 23 13.34 3.03 -2.60
C MET A 23 11.93 3.42 -2.15
N ASN A 24 11.31 4.45 -2.73
CA ASN A 24 9.93 4.83 -2.43
C ASN A 24 8.96 3.77 -2.95
N ASP A 25 9.21 3.22 -4.14
CA ASP A 25 8.41 2.12 -4.69
C ASP A 25 8.52 0.89 -3.80
N ALA A 26 9.75 0.55 -3.39
CA ALA A 26 9.98 -0.54 -2.45
C ALA A 26 9.25 -0.33 -1.12
N ILE A 27 9.23 0.89 -0.58
CA ILE A 27 8.51 1.23 0.66
C ILE A 27 7.02 0.99 0.49
N VAL A 28 6.42 1.43 -0.62
CA VAL A 28 5.00 1.21 -0.91
C VAL A 28 4.70 -0.28 -0.99
N VAL A 29 5.46 -1.07 -1.76
CA VAL A 29 5.27 -2.52 -1.87
C VAL A 29 5.38 -3.20 -0.51
N CYS A 30 6.43 -2.91 0.26
CA CYS A 30 6.63 -3.55 1.55
C CYS A 30 5.51 -3.21 2.53
N ARG A 31 5.03 -1.95 2.55
CA ARG A 31 3.90 -1.54 3.39
C ARG A 31 2.58 -2.18 2.92
N GLN A 32 2.34 -2.22 1.61
CA GLN A 32 1.15 -2.86 1.00
C GLN A 32 1.05 -4.35 1.40
N LEU A 33 2.19 -5.02 1.54
CA LEU A 33 2.28 -6.42 1.98
C LEU A 33 2.25 -6.62 3.50
N GLY A 34 2.14 -5.54 4.29
CA GLY A 34 2.07 -5.60 5.76
C GLY A 34 3.42 -5.68 6.48
N TYR A 35 4.52 -5.30 5.81
CA TYR A 35 5.84 -5.20 6.43
C TYR A 35 6.11 -3.80 6.99
N GLY A 36 7.10 -3.70 7.89
CA GLY A 36 7.49 -2.42 8.51
C GLY A 36 7.97 -1.35 7.53
N GLY A 37 8.64 -1.77 6.47
CA GLY A 37 9.14 -0.90 5.41
C GLY A 37 10.09 -1.67 4.50
N ALA A 38 10.71 -0.96 3.56
CA ALA A 38 11.78 -1.52 2.72
C ALA A 38 13.16 -1.32 3.35
N ILE A 39 14.04 -2.27 3.10
CA ILE A 39 15.49 -2.22 3.37
C ILE A 39 16.28 -2.16 2.06
N GLY A 40 15.66 -2.50 0.91
CA GLY A 40 16.25 -2.22 -0.40
C GLY A 40 15.31 -2.46 -1.57
N ALA A 41 15.55 -1.73 -2.65
CA ALA A 41 15.10 -2.03 -4.01
C ALA A 41 16.15 -2.87 -4.74
N ARG A 42 15.71 -3.72 -5.68
CA ARG A 42 16.56 -4.60 -6.48
C ARG A 42 16.16 -4.51 -7.95
N TRP A 43 17.18 -4.61 -8.79
CA TRP A 43 17.13 -4.47 -10.26
C TRP A 43 17.72 -5.73 -10.91
N GLY A 44 17.57 -5.86 -12.22
CA GLY A 44 18.24 -6.86 -13.04
C GLY A 44 17.80 -8.28 -12.72
N ALA A 45 16.51 -8.49 -12.45
CA ALA A 45 15.96 -9.80 -12.07
C ALA A 45 16.72 -10.47 -10.91
N ALA A 46 17.10 -9.70 -9.88
CA ALA A 46 17.92 -10.18 -8.76
C ALA A 46 17.35 -11.42 -8.03
N PHE A 47 16.04 -11.64 -8.12
CA PHE A 47 15.34 -12.80 -7.58
C PHE A 47 14.80 -13.73 -8.68
N GLY A 48 15.47 -13.77 -9.82
CA GLY A 48 15.05 -14.52 -11.00
C GLY A 48 14.07 -13.74 -11.87
N GLU A 49 14.05 -14.09 -13.15
CA GLU A 49 13.12 -13.57 -14.15
C GLU A 49 11.72 -14.13 -13.91
N GLY A 50 10.71 -13.29 -14.10
CA GLY A 50 9.33 -13.70 -14.18
C GLY A 50 8.96 -14.25 -15.57
N SER A 51 7.66 -14.35 -15.79
CA SER A 51 7.11 -14.76 -17.07
C SER A 51 5.74 -14.14 -17.28
N GLY A 52 5.35 -13.94 -18.53
CA GLY A 52 4.04 -13.38 -18.88
C GLY A 52 4.11 -11.87 -19.09
N PRO A 53 3.10 -11.10 -18.67
CA PRO A 53 3.10 -9.66 -18.84
C PRO A 53 4.06 -8.96 -17.87
N ILE A 54 4.61 -7.83 -18.30
CA ILE A 54 5.19 -6.82 -17.41
C ILE A 54 4.13 -5.73 -17.27
N TRP A 55 3.62 -5.53 -16.06
CA TRP A 55 2.43 -4.71 -15.86
C TRP A 55 2.70 -3.24 -15.64
N LEU A 56 3.79 -2.94 -14.95
CA LEU A 56 4.16 -1.58 -14.58
C LEU A 56 5.59 -1.31 -15.03
N ASP A 57 5.82 -0.09 -15.49
CA ASP A 57 7.09 0.46 -15.93
C ASP A 57 7.10 1.96 -15.58
N GLU A 58 8.30 2.54 -15.42
CA GLU A 58 8.53 3.92 -14.99
C GLU A 58 7.74 4.25 -13.71
N VAL A 59 7.72 3.29 -12.77
CA VAL A 59 7.02 3.48 -11.49
C VAL A 59 7.72 4.59 -10.72
N ALA A 60 6.94 5.56 -10.25
CA ALA A 60 7.43 6.73 -9.53
C ALA A 60 6.51 7.04 -8.35
N CYS A 61 6.60 6.23 -7.30
CA CYS A 61 5.90 6.49 -6.05
C CYS A 61 6.49 7.70 -5.31
N ALA A 62 5.63 8.48 -4.66
CA ALA A 62 6.03 9.46 -3.66
C ALA A 62 6.36 8.83 -2.30
N GLY A 63 6.00 7.55 -2.10
CA GLY A 63 6.33 6.73 -0.92
C GLY A 63 5.20 6.60 0.11
N PHE A 64 4.07 7.28 -0.11
CA PHE A 64 2.91 7.30 0.80
C PHE A 64 1.66 6.63 0.22
N GLU A 65 1.73 6.17 -1.02
CA GLU A 65 0.67 5.43 -1.72
C GLU A 65 0.31 4.14 -0.98
N THR A 66 -0.95 3.74 -1.06
CA THR A 66 -1.40 2.51 -0.37
C THR A 66 -0.96 1.27 -1.15
N ASN A 67 -1.05 1.33 -2.47
CA ASN A 67 -0.68 0.25 -3.37
C ASN A 67 0.28 0.77 -4.44
N ILE A 68 1.13 -0.11 -4.98
CA ILE A 68 2.05 0.25 -6.07
C ILE A 68 1.31 0.69 -7.35
N GLU A 69 0.11 0.18 -7.60
CA GLU A 69 -0.76 0.58 -8.74
C GLU A 69 -1.33 2.00 -8.61
N ASP A 70 -1.24 2.62 -7.42
CA ASP A 70 -1.67 4.01 -7.21
C ASP A 70 -0.55 5.02 -7.50
N CYS A 71 0.68 4.55 -7.71
CA CYS A 71 1.82 5.40 -8.04
C CYS A 71 1.74 5.90 -9.49
N SER A 72 2.50 6.94 -9.83
CA SER A 72 2.65 7.30 -11.24
C SER A 72 3.38 6.16 -11.97
N HIS A 73 2.91 5.80 -13.17
CA HIS A 73 3.52 4.81 -14.05
C HIS A 73 3.03 5.04 -15.49
N ASP A 74 3.64 4.40 -16.48
CA ASP A 74 3.36 4.62 -17.92
C ASP A 74 2.04 4.02 -18.43
N GLY A 75 1.22 3.48 -17.52
CA GLY A 75 0.00 2.73 -17.82
C GLY A 75 0.19 1.21 -17.84
N TRP A 76 -0.92 0.47 -17.76
CA TRP A 76 -0.89 -0.99 -17.67
C TRP A 76 -0.33 -1.63 -18.94
N GLY A 77 0.69 -2.47 -18.79
CA GLY A 77 1.31 -3.21 -19.90
C GLY A 77 2.01 -2.34 -20.95
N THR A 78 2.24 -1.06 -20.63
CA THR A 78 3.01 -0.14 -21.47
C THR A 78 4.42 -0.08 -20.93
N HIS A 79 5.36 -0.70 -21.64
CA HIS A 79 6.74 -0.82 -21.21
C HIS A 79 7.68 -1.07 -22.40
N ASN A 80 8.98 -0.85 -22.21
CA ASN A 80 10.02 -1.25 -23.18
C ASN A 80 10.94 -2.38 -22.66
N CYS A 81 10.68 -2.87 -21.44
CA CYS A 81 11.54 -3.82 -20.73
C CYS A 81 11.37 -5.29 -21.15
N GLY A 82 12.40 -6.09 -20.85
CA GLY A 82 12.36 -7.54 -20.78
C GLY A 82 12.38 -8.07 -19.33
N HIS A 83 12.13 -9.36 -19.12
CA HIS A 83 12.13 -9.93 -17.76
C HIS A 83 13.49 -9.92 -17.05
N ASN A 84 14.59 -9.72 -17.78
CA ASN A 84 15.90 -9.45 -17.19
C ASN A 84 15.97 -8.11 -16.44
N GLU A 85 14.92 -7.29 -16.52
CA GLU A 85 14.72 -6.00 -15.85
C GLU A 85 13.61 -6.08 -14.80
N ASP A 86 13.20 -7.28 -14.36
CA ASP A 86 12.17 -7.39 -13.33
C ASP A 86 12.67 -6.86 -11.97
N ALA A 87 11.89 -5.95 -11.38
CA ALA A 87 12.15 -5.33 -10.10
C ALA A 87 11.89 -6.26 -8.92
N GLY A 88 12.64 -6.05 -7.84
CA GLY A 88 12.49 -6.77 -6.58
C GLY A 88 12.63 -5.88 -5.36
N VAL A 89 12.18 -6.39 -4.21
CA VAL A 89 12.30 -5.67 -2.93
C VAL A 89 12.88 -6.56 -1.84
N VAL A 90 13.52 -5.92 -0.87
CA VAL A 90 13.87 -6.51 0.42
C VAL A 90 13.12 -5.72 1.48
N CYS A 91 12.16 -6.34 2.14
CA CYS A 91 11.35 -5.76 3.21
C CYS A 91 11.91 -6.10 4.59
N SER A 92 11.72 -5.16 5.53
CA SER A 92 11.94 -5.39 6.94
C SER A 92 10.99 -6.46 7.49
N GLY A 93 11.27 -6.94 8.71
CA GLY A 93 10.31 -7.79 9.42
C GLY A 93 8.92 -7.14 9.51
N PRO A 94 7.88 -7.94 9.83
CA PRO A 94 6.54 -7.43 10.03
C PRO A 94 6.55 -6.29 11.05
N THR A 95 5.66 -5.30 10.87
CA THR A 95 5.39 -4.35 11.94
C THR A 95 4.91 -5.17 13.13
N THR A 96 5.76 -5.29 14.15
CA THR A 96 5.23 -5.58 15.46
C THR A 96 4.47 -4.32 15.84
N GLU A 97 3.20 -4.25 15.46
CA GLU A 97 2.25 -3.52 16.28
C GLU A 97 2.36 -4.21 17.63
N VAL A 98 3.24 -3.69 18.49
CA VAL A 98 3.21 -4.00 19.90
C VAL A 98 1.76 -3.72 20.27
N PRO A 99 0.98 -4.73 20.71
CA PRO A 99 -0.33 -4.45 21.26
C PRO A 99 -0.02 -3.48 22.38
N THR A 100 -0.31 -2.20 22.16
CA THR A 100 -0.20 -1.20 23.20
C THR A 100 -1.36 -1.54 24.10
N THR A 101 -1.14 -2.50 25.00
CA THR A 101 -1.93 -2.64 26.21
C THR A 101 -2.03 -1.22 26.73
N PRO A 102 -3.23 -0.62 26.83
CA PRO A 102 -3.33 0.75 27.28
C PRO A 102 -2.78 0.75 28.70
N ARG A 103 -1.52 1.19 28.86
CA ARG A 103 -1.03 1.57 30.18
C ARG A 103 -1.92 2.73 30.54
N HIS A 104 -2.77 2.50 31.51
CA HIS A 104 -3.58 3.50 32.16
C HIS A 104 -2.63 4.59 32.65
N VAL A 105 -2.43 5.63 31.85
CA VAL A 105 -1.78 6.86 32.30
C VAL A 105 -2.86 7.56 33.10
N THR A 106 -2.80 7.39 34.43
CA THR A 106 -3.65 8.16 35.33
C THR A 106 -3.23 9.62 35.22
N PHE A 107 -3.91 10.38 34.36
CA PHE A 107 -3.80 11.82 34.34
C PHE A 107 -4.38 12.37 35.65
N PRO A 108 -3.66 13.22 36.40
CA PRO A 108 -4.24 13.89 37.55
C PRO A 108 -5.39 14.80 37.07
N THR A 109 -6.60 14.49 37.54
CA THR A 109 -7.76 15.34 37.36
C THR A 109 -7.65 16.52 38.32
N ASN A 110 -7.59 17.74 37.76
CA ASN A 110 -7.83 19.04 38.38
C ASN A 110 -7.63 20.10 37.27
N THR A 111 -8.46 21.11 36.99
CA THR A 111 -9.71 21.62 37.56
C THR A 111 -10.33 22.51 36.46
N GLU A 112 -11.64 22.38 36.25
CA GLU A 112 -12.62 23.39 35.82
C GLU A 112 -12.16 24.60 34.96
N VAL A 113 -12.62 24.67 33.70
CA VAL A 113 -13.02 25.96 33.08
C VAL A 113 -14.39 25.80 32.43
N ARG A 114 -15.31 26.62 32.94
CA ARG A 114 -16.74 26.68 32.66
C ARG A 114 -17.06 27.15 31.23
N SER A 115 -18.14 26.56 30.72
CA SER A 115 -18.79 26.71 29.41
C SER A 115 -19.13 28.15 29.01
N GLN A 116 -19.12 28.42 27.70
CA GLN A 116 -20.08 29.35 27.08
C GLN A 116 -20.67 28.74 25.82
N THR A 117 -21.97 28.52 25.90
CA THR A 117 -22.92 28.04 24.89
C THR A 117 -23.24 29.14 23.90
N THR A 118 -23.25 28.84 22.60
CA THR A 118 -24.13 29.52 21.64
C THR A 118 -24.80 28.48 20.74
N SER A 119 -26.13 28.53 20.74
CA SER A 119 -27.05 27.68 19.99
C SER A 119 -27.27 28.26 18.61
N MET A 120 -27.20 27.44 17.56
CA MET A 120 -27.83 27.74 16.27
C MET A 120 -28.44 26.47 15.69
N HIS A 121 -29.70 26.61 15.29
CA HIS A 121 -30.67 25.59 14.91
C HIS A 121 -30.30 24.72 13.69
N ILE A 122 -30.84 23.50 13.72
CA ILE A 122 -30.92 22.52 12.63
C ILE A 122 -32.19 22.77 11.81
N PRO A 123 -32.13 22.72 10.46
CA PRO A 123 -33.26 22.29 9.66
C PRO A 123 -33.01 20.93 9.01
N SER A 124 -34.02 20.08 9.16
CA SER A 124 -34.18 18.72 8.65
C SER A 124 -34.59 18.71 7.18
N SER A 125 -33.99 17.83 6.38
CA SER A 125 -34.62 16.96 5.35
C SER A 125 -33.76 16.77 4.10
N ALA A 126 -33.16 15.58 3.96
CA ALA A 126 -33.03 14.88 2.69
C ALA A 126 -32.78 13.38 2.97
N GLN A 127 -33.47 12.54 2.19
CA GLN A 127 -33.66 11.10 2.33
C GLN A 127 -32.38 10.23 2.23
N PRO A 128 -32.43 8.97 2.68
CA PRO A 128 -31.29 8.07 2.71
C PRO A 128 -31.02 7.49 1.32
N THR A 129 -29.90 7.86 0.71
CA THR A 129 -29.33 7.04 -0.37
C THR A 129 -28.74 5.79 0.28
N GLN A 130 -29.26 4.64 -0.11
CA GLN A 130 -28.82 3.34 0.35
C GLN A 130 -27.30 3.23 0.17
N ARG A 131 -26.59 3.07 1.29
CA ARG A 131 -25.18 2.68 1.32
C ARG A 131 -25.08 1.36 0.55
N PRO A 132 -24.23 1.24 -0.48
CA PRO A 132 -23.92 -0.06 -1.05
C PRO A 132 -23.51 -0.97 0.10
N THR A 133 -24.25 -2.06 0.29
CA THR A 133 -23.91 -3.08 1.27
C THR A 133 -22.55 -3.64 0.89
N HIS A 134 -21.50 -3.11 1.51
CA HIS A 134 -20.17 -3.67 1.42
C HIS A 134 -20.28 -5.09 1.97
N PRO A 135 -19.97 -6.14 1.20
CA PRO A 135 -19.93 -7.48 1.73
C PRO A 135 -18.93 -7.47 2.89
N SER A 136 -19.44 -7.85 4.05
CA SER A 136 -18.69 -8.20 5.23
C SER A 136 -17.79 -9.37 4.86
N GLN A 137 -16.53 -9.07 4.52
CA GLN A 137 -15.26 -9.82 4.72
C GLN A 137 -14.20 -9.09 3.88
N SER A 138 -13.48 -8.12 4.45
CA SER A 138 -12.37 -7.45 3.75
C SER A 138 -11.13 -8.34 3.77
N THR A 139 -11.18 -9.49 3.10
CA THR A 139 -9.99 -9.90 2.35
C THR A 139 -9.97 -9.00 1.12
N ALA A 140 -9.31 -7.85 1.21
CA ALA A 140 -8.85 -7.19 0.00
C ALA A 140 -8.09 -8.25 -0.78
N TYR A 141 -8.51 -8.56 -2.01
CA TYR A 141 -7.71 -9.42 -2.87
C TYR A 141 -6.36 -8.75 -3.01
N GLN A 142 -5.32 -9.37 -2.47
CA GLN A 142 -4.00 -8.80 -2.46
C GLN A 142 -3.52 -8.71 -3.91
N THR A 143 -3.41 -7.50 -4.45
CA THR A 143 -3.02 -7.27 -5.85
C THR A 143 -1.51 -7.33 -6.04
N THR A 144 -0.73 -7.48 -4.97
CA THR A 144 0.73 -7.55 -5.05
C THR A 144 1.26 -8.74 -4.24
N ARG A 145 2.32 -9.38 -4.74
CA ARG A 145 3.03 -10.46 -4.05
C ARG A 145 4.55 -10.39 -4.32
N LEU A 146 5.31 -11.16 -3.54
CA LEU A 146 6.71 -11.43 -3.79
C LEU A 146 6.89 -12.85 -4.30
N ALA A 147 7.62 -13.00 -5.41
CA ALA A 147 8.01 -14.28 -5.98
C ALA A 147 9.53 -14.47 -5.90
N ALA A 148 9.97 -15.72 -5.98
CA ALA A 148 11.38 -16.10 -6.02
C ALA A 148 11.78 -16.61 -7.42
#